data_AF-A0AAV4IIX9-F1
#
_entry.id   AF-A0AAV4IIX9-F1
#
_cell.length_a   1.000
_cell.length_b   1.000
_cell.length_c   1.000
_cell.angle_alpha   90.00
_cell.angle_beta   90.00
_cell.angle_gamma   90.00
#
_symmetry.space_group_name_H-M   'P 1'
#
loop_
_entity.id
_entity.type
_entity.pdbx_description
1 polymer ?
#
loop_
_entity_poly.entity_id
_entity_poly.type
_entity_poly.pdbx_seq_one_letter_code
_entity_poly.pdbx_strand_id
1 'polypeptide(L)'
;MIRHPPPCHLEKHSLYHVSIRYAPSILDKQIAQILNKTFEWHEPLRINDGLLITLPKAGKAKGPPSNLRPITLLNSLRKTVSTIIVLSCIWPKLEVYLSTSQSGFRPIHSTSDVIRAHRWLTTKVQKDANLEINITGIDMPAAFDTIKRKELLTILKEIVEEDELRIIPHYMSK
;
A
#
# COMPACT_ATOMS: atom_id res chain seq x y z
N MET A 1 26.67 -34.57 -23.71
CA MET A 1 26.12 -33.39 -24.41
C MET A 1 25.52 -32.47 -23.34
N ILE A 2 26.34 -31.60 -22.77
CA ILE A 2 25.96 -30.72 -21.65
C ILE A 2 25.13 -29.58 -22.24
N ARG A 3 23.82 -29.55 -21.96
CA ARG A 3 22.96 -28.44 -22.37
C ARG A 3 23.27 -27.26 -21.47
N HIS A 4 23.92 -26.24 -22.01
CA HIS A 4 23.99 -24.94 -21.36
C HIS A 4 22.57 -24.37 -21.21
N PRO A 5 22.23 -23.76 -20.06
CA PRO A 5 20.97 -23.02 -19.93
C PRO A 5 20.98 -21.82 -20.88
N PRO A 6 19.81 -21.42 -21.43
CA PRO A 6 19.75 -20.27 -22.33
C PRO A 6 20.16 -18.99 -21.59
N PRO A 7 20.77 -18.01 -22.30
CA PRO A 7 21.15 -16.75 -21.69
C PRO A 7 19.88 -16.04 -21.20
N CYS A 8 19.82 -15.84 -19.88
CA CYS A 8 18.77 -15.07 -19.25
C CYS A 8 18.98 -13.60 -19.65
N HIS A 9 18.27 -13.15 -20.69
CA HIS A 9 18.18 -11.74 -21.06
C HIS A 9 17.38 -10.98 -19.99
N LEU A 10 18.03 -10.70 -18.85
CA LEU A 10 17.58 -9.74 -17.84
C LEU A 10 18.52 -8.53 -17.85
N GLU A 11 18.81 -7.99 -19.04
CA GLU A 11 19.26 -6.60 -19.15
C GLU A 11 18.04 -5.67 -19.09
N LYS A 12 17.46 -5.57 -17.89
CA LYS A 12 16.80 -4.34 -17.46
C LYS A 12 17.51 -3.93 -16.19
N HIS A 13 18.22 -2.81 -16.24
CA HIS A 13 18.87 -2.18 -15.09
C HIS A 13 17.81 -1.78 -14.05
N SER A 14 17.27 -2.75 -13.33
CA SER A 14 16.40 -2.56 -12.18
C SER A 14 17.30 -2.17 -11.02
N LEU A 15 17.17 -0.94 -10.54
CA LEU A 15 17.83 -0.51 -9.31
C LEU A 15 17.36 -1.39 -8.15
N TYR A 16 18.26 -2.22 -7.63
CA TYR A 16 17.98 -3.04 -6.46
C TYR A 16 17.78 -2.15 -5.24
N HIS A 17 16.87 -2.54 -4.35
CA HIS A 17 16.59 -1.79 -3.12
C HIS A 17 17.86 -1.57 -2.26
N VAL A 18 18.74 -2.57 -2.23
CA VAL A 18 20.04 -2.50 -1.54
C VAL A 18 20.91 -1.38 -2.10
N SER A 19 20.91 -1.18 -3.42
CA SER A 19 21.67 -0.12 -4.08
C SER A 19 21.20 1.27 -3.67
N ILE A 20 19.88 1.47 -3.45
CA ILE A 20 19.35 2.73 -2.93
C ILE A 20 19.70 2.89 -1.45
N ARG A 21 19.57 1.83 -0.65
CA ARG A 21 19.82 1.89 0.80
C ARG A 21 21.26 2.28 1.15
N TYR A 22 22.22 1.82 0.36
CA TYR A 22 23.65 2.11 0.55
C TYR A 22 24.18 3.14 -0.44
N ALA A 23 23.29 3.86 -1.15
CA ALA A 23 23.70 4.91 -2.05
C ALA A 23 24.36 6.06 -1.28
N PRO A 24 25.30 6.79 -1.89
CA PRO A 24 25.80 8.03 -1.31
C PRO A 24 24.68 9.08 -1.25
N SER A 25 24.73 9.98 -0.26
CA SER A 25 23.74 11.05 -0.05
C SER A 25 23.57 12.01 -1.23
N ILE A 26 24.47 11.97 -2.22
CA ILE A 26 24.31 12.68 -3.49
C ILE A 26 23.11 12.16 -4.29
N LEU A 27 22.80 10.86 -4.18
CA LEU A 27 21.68 10.25 -4.87
C LEU A 27 20.35 10.80 -4.34
N ASP A 28 20.24 11.02 -3.02
CA ASP A 28 19.03 11.59 -2.42
C ASP A 28 18.74 12.98 -2.98
N LYS A 29 19.79 13.82 -3.12
CA LYS A 29 19.69 15.15 -3.73
C LYS A 29 19.25 15.07 -5.19
N GLN A 30 19.81 14.12 -5.95
CA GLN A 30 19.44 13.93 -7.35
C GLN A 30 18.00 13.44 -7.51
N ILE A 31 17.55 12.49 -6.68
CA ILE A 31 16.16 12.02 -6.67
C ILE A 31 15.22 13.17 -6.33
N ALA A 32 15.52 13.94 -5.28
CA ALA A 32 14.72 15.11 -4.90
C ALA A 32 14.65 16.15 -6.03
N GLN A 33 15.77 16.44 -6.70
CA GLN A 33 15.80 17.36 -7.84
C GLN A 33 14.96 16.87 -9.02
N ILE A 34 15.03 15.58 -9.34
CA ILE A 34 14.22 14.97 -10.41
C ILE A 34 12.74 15.10 -10.06
N LEU A 35 12.35 14.74 -8.84
CA LEU A 35 10.97 14.84 -8.37
C LEU A 35 10.48 16.29 -8.44
N ASN A 36 11.20 17.23 -7.84
CA ASN A 36 10.83 18.64 -7.83
C ASN A 36 10.66 19.21 -9.24
N LYS A 37 11.56 18.87 -10.17
CA LYS A 37 11.43 19.26 -11.58
C LYS A 37 10.20 18.64 -12.24
N THR A 38 9.93 17.36 -12.02
CA THR A 38 8.73 16.72 -12.56
C THR A 38 7.44 17.36 -12.04
N PHE A 39 7.42 17.76 -10.77
CA PHE A 39 6.30 18.51 -10.20
C PHE A 39 6.17 19.91 -10.82
N GLU A 40 7.25 20.68 -10.84
CA GLU A 40 7.26 22.04 -11.38
C GLU A 40 6.85 22.07 -12.86
N TRP A 41 7.36 21.13 -13.67
CA TRP A 41 7.20 21.11 -15.13
C TRP A 41 5.99 20.29 -15.59
N HIS A 42 5.24 19.71 -14.65
CA HIS A 42 4.05 18.91 -14.94
C HIS A 42 4.32 17.69 -15.85
N GLU A 43 5.53 17.14 -15.78
CA GLU A 43 5.94 16.00 -16.58
C GLU A 43 5.59 14.67 -15.90
N PRO A 44 5.13 13.66 -16.67
CA PRO A 44 4.77 12.37 -16.11
C PRO A 44 6.01 11.58 -15.66
N LEU A 45 6.01 11.15 -14.39
CA LEU A 45 7.09 10.35 -13.83
C LEU A 45 6.95 8.88 -14.31
N ARG A 46 7.86 8.41 -15.18
CA ARG A 46 7.89 7.04 -15.70
C ARG A 46 8.38 6.02 -14.67
N ILE A 47 7.62 5.83 -13.60
CA ILE A 47 7.94 4.90 -12.50
C ILE A 47 6.93 3.77 -12.35
N ASN A 48 5.93 3.72 -13.21
CA ASN A 48 4.76 2.85 -13.06
C ASN A 48 4.98 1.40 -13.50
N ASP A 49 6.13 1.09 -14.10
CA ASP A 49 6.49 -0.27 -14.45
C ASP A 49 6.52 -1.18 -13.22
N GLY A 50 5.96 -2.38 -13.38
CA GLY A 50 5.93 -3.38 -12.33
C GLY A 50 5.75 -4.79 -12.89
N LEU A 51 6.29 -5.78 -12.17
CA LEU A 51 6.15 -7.19 -12.51
C LEU A 51 4.96 -7.79 -11.76
N LEU A 52 3.92 -8.21 -12.47
CA LEU A 52 2.78 -8.91 -11.87
C LEU A 52 3.15 -10.36 -11.58
N ILE A 53 3.03 -10.75 -10.32
CA ILE A 53 3.16 -12.12 -9.83
C ILE A 53 1.92 -12.53 -9.05
N THR A 54 1.56 -13.81 -9.11
CA THR A 54 0.37 -14.35 -8.43
C THR A 54 0.77 -15.31 -7.33
N LEU A 55 0.28 -15.09 -6.11
CA LEU A 55 0.49 -16.00 -4.98
C LEU A 55 -0.78 -16.81 -4.67
N PRO A 56 -0.68 -18.13 -4.40
CA PRO A 56 -1.85 -18.91 -4.00
C PRO A 56 -2.37 -18.51 -2.61
N LYS A 57 -3.69 -18.46 -2.44
CA LYS A 57 -4.34 -18.32 -1.13
C LYS A 57 -4.13 -19.60 -0.32
N ALA A 58 -3.75 -19.44 0.95
CA ALA A 58 -3.57 -20.57 1.87
C ALA A 58 -4.88 -21.37 2.01
N GLY A 59 -4.78 -22.70 1.97
CA GLY A 59 -5.93 -23.61 2.13
C GLY A 59 -6.93 -23.62 0.96
N LYS A 60 -6.59 -23.07 -0.21
CA LYS A 60 -7.45 -23.08 -1.41
C LYS A 60 -6.89 -23.97 -2.51
N ALA A 61 -7.78 -24.53 -3.34
CA ALA A 61 -7.40 -25.37 -4.47
C ALA A 61 -6.54 -24.59 -5.48
N LYS A 62 -5.51 -25.26 -6.02
CA LYS A 62 -4.68 -24.71 -7.11
C LYS A 62 -5.49 -24.63 -8.40
N GLY A 63 -5.29 -23.59 -9.19
CA GLY A 63 -5.90 -23.44 -10.53
C GLY A 63 -6.78 -22.21 -10.68
N PRO A 64 -7.87 -22.04 -9.89
CA PRO A 64 -8.79 -20.92 -10.09
C PRO A 64 -8.10 -19.55 -9.88
N PRO A 65 -8.25 -18.58 -10.80
CA PRO A 65 -7.68 -17.24 -10.65
C PRO A 65 -8.17 -16.51 -9.38
N SER A 66 -9.41 -16.77 -8.95
CA SER A 66 -9.98 -16.25 -7.70
C SER A 66 -9.26 -16.74 -6.44
N ASN A 67 -8.52 -17.86 -6.53
CA ASN A 67 -7.70 -18.40 -5.46
C ASN A 67 -6.27 -17.85 -5.46
N LEU A 68 -5.94 -16.95 -6.40
CA LEU A 68 -4.66 -16.27 -6.45
C LEU A 68 -4.77 -14.86 -5.85
N ARG A 69 -3.66 -14.35 -5.34
CA ARG A 69 -3.45 -12.96 -4.93
C ARG A 69 -2.50 -12.33 -5.94
N PRO A 70 -2.98 -11.43 -6.82
CA PRO A 70 -2.09 -10.66 -7.67
C PRO A 70 -1.27 -9.70 -6.80
N ILE A 71 0.04 -9.68 -6.99
CA ILE A 71 0.98 -8.75 -6.37
C ILE A 71 1.81 -8.14 -7.49
N THR A 72 1.85 -6.82 -7.54
CA THR A 72 2.70 -6.12 -8.49
C THR A 72 4.01 -5.73 -7.79
N LEU A 73 5.13 -6.29 -8.24
CA LEU A 73 6.45 -5.90 -7.78
C LEU A 73 6.85 -4.59 -8.43
N LEU A 74 6.85 -3.54 -7.62
CA LEU A 74 7.22 -2.19 -8.02
C LEU A 74 8.73 -1.98 -7.97
N ASN A 75 9.23 -1.11 -8.85
CA ASN A 75 10.61 -0.62 -8.80
C ASN A 75 10.92 0.00 -7.43
N SER A 76 12.14 -0.19 -6.94
CA SER A 76 12.67 0.40 -5.71
C SER A 76 12.47 1.92 -5.68
N LEU A 77 12.67 2.61 -6.81
CA LEU A 77 12.45 4.05 -6.87
C LEU A 77 10.97 4.39 -6.64
N ARG A 78 10.03 3.71 -7.31
CA ARG A 78 8.59 3.89 -7.07
C ARG A 78 8.24 3.68 -5.60
N LYS A 79 8.76 2.63 -4.96
CA LYS A 79 8.54 2.36 -3.54
C LYS A 79 9.05 3.50 -2.66
N THR A 80 10.26 4.00 -2.90
CA THR A 80 10.84 5.10 -2.13
C THR A 80 9.97 6.35 -2.21
N VAL A 81 9.58 6.76 -3.42
CA VAL A 81 8.75 7.95 -3.59
C VAL A 81 7.36 7.75 -2.97
N SER A 82 6.73 6.58 -3.18
CA SER A 82 5.45 6.26 -2.54
C SER A 82 5.54 6.29 -1.02
N THR A 83 6.62 5.76 -0.42
CA THR A 83 6.84 5.80 1.03
C THR A 83 6.96 7.23 1.54
N ILE A 84 7.76 8.07 0.89
CA ILE A 84 7.94 9.47 1.29
C ILE A 84 6.60 10.21 1.24
N ILE A 85 5.89 10.13 0.11
CA ILE A 85 4.67 10.90 -0.07
C ILE A 85 3.53 10.38 0.80
N VAL A 86 3.31 9.06 0.82
CA VAL A 86 2.20 8.48 1.57
C VAL A 86 2.46 8.56 3.07
N LEU A 87 3.65 8.16 3.55
CA LEU A 87 3.91 8.07 4.99
C LEU A 87 4.36 9.39 5.62
N SER A 88 5.12 10.23 4.91
CA SER A 88 5.63 11.47 5.49
C SER A 88 4.73 12.67 5.23
N CYS A 89 4.03 12.72 4.10
CA CYS A 89 3.21 13.89 3.73
C CYS A 89 1.71 13.65 4.02
N ILE A 90 1.15 12.55 3.51
CA ILE A 90 -0.31 12.30 3.55
C ILE A 90 -0.75 11.72 4.91
N TRP A 91 0.03 10.79 5.47
CA TRP A 91 -0.36 10.07 6.69
C TRP A 91 -0.71 10.98 7.88
N PRO A 92 0.11 12.00 8.24
CA PRO A 92 -0.21 12.88 9.37
C PRO A 92 -1.53 13.64 9.18
N LYS A 93 -1.88 14.00 7.95
CA LYS A 93 -3.14 14.67 7.59
C LYS A 93 -4.32 13.71 7.70
N LEU A 94 -4.13 12.47 7.23
CA LEU A 94 -5.17 11.44 7.25
C LEU A 94 -5.50 10.96 8.66
N GLU A 95 -4.51 10.88 9.56
CA GLU A 95 -4.69 10.32 10.90
C GLU A 95 -5.78 11.04 11.72
N VAL A 96 -5.96 12.35 11.51
CA VAL A 96 -6.99 13.16 12.18
C VAL A 96 -8.40 12.68 11.86
N TYR A 97 -8.60 12.08 10.68
CA TYR A 97 -9.90 11.60 10.20
C TYR A 97 -10.15 10.11 10.54
N LEU A 98 -9.13 9.39 11.01
CA LEU A 98 -9.26 7.96 11.32
C LEU A 98 -9.98 7.75 12.65
N SER A 99 -10.95 6.83 12.66
CA SER A 99 -11.63 6.44 13.89
C SER A 99 -10.67 5.81 14.91
N THR A 100 -10.94 6.01 16.20
CA THR A 100 -10.20 5.37 17.29
C THR A 100 -10.35 3.84 17.29
N SER A 101 -11.39 3.30 16.65
CA SER A 101 -11.59 1.86 16.49
C SER A 101 -10.81 1.24 15.32
N GLN A 102 -10.19 2.06 14.47
CA GLN A 102 -9.39 1.58 13.34
C GLN A 102 -7.98 1.18 13.80
N SER A 103 -7.72 -0.12 13.91
CA SER A 103 -6.39 -0.65 14.27
C SER A 103 -5.56 -1.12 13.06
N GLY A 104 -6.21 -1.44 11.93
CA GLY A 104 -5.54 -1.97 10.75
C GLY A 104 -4.72 -0.91 10.02
N PHE A 105 -3.50 -1.27 9.60
CA PHE A 105 -2.57 -0.40 8.86
C PHE A 105 -2.23 0.94 9.54
N ARG A 106 -2.37 1.01 10.88
CA ARG A 106 -2.12 2.21 11.67
C ARG A 106 -0.86 2.02 12.54
N PRO A 107 0.11 2.96 12.54
CA PRO A 107 1.26 2.90 13.42
C PRO A 107 0.85 2.79 14.89
N ILE A 108 1.63 2.06 15.70
CA ILE A 108 1.41 1.89 17.15
C ILE A 108 0.15 1.07 17.49
N HIS A 109 -0.61 0.61 16.50
CA HIS A 109 -1.75 -0.29 16.70
C HIS A 109 -1.43 -1.72 16.29
N SER A 110 -2.15 -2.67 16.90
CA SER A 110 -2.01 -4.09 16.60
C SER A 110 -3.36 -4.81 16.59
N THR A 111 -3.37 -6.04 16.09
CA THR A 111 -4.55 -6.92 16.19
C THR A 111 -4.96 -7.19 17.65
N SER A 112 -4.02 -7.05 18.60
CA SER A 112 -4.28 -7.19 20.02
C SER A 112 -5.25 -6.13 20.55
N ASP A 113 -5.27 -4.93 19.98
CA ASP A 113 -6.18 -3.86 20.39
C ASP A 113 -7.63 -4.25 20.11
N VAL A 114 -7.88 -4.77 18.90
CA VAL A 114 -9.21 -5.27 18.49
C VAL A 114 -9.63 -6.46 19.35
N ILE A 115 -8.73 -7.41 19.58
CA ILE A 115 -9.00 -8.58 20.43
C ILE A 115 -9.32 -8.14 21.87
N ARG A 116 -8.57 -7.17 22.40
CA ARG A 116 -8.79 -6.64 23.76
C ARG A 116 -10.14 -5.96 23.86
N ALA A 117 -10.50 -5.11 22.91
CA ALA A 117 -11.81 -4.45 22.85
C ALA A 117 -12.94 -5.49 22.81
N HIS A 118 -12.82 -6.50 21.94
CA HIS A 118 -13.79 -7.59 21.84
C HIS A 118 -13.95 -8.36 23.16
N ARG A 119 -12.84 -8.77 23.78
CA ARG A 119 -12.85 -9.50 25.06
C ARG A 119 -13.45 -8.65 26.18
N TRP A 120 -13.14 -7.36 26.21
CA TRP A 120 -13.70 -6.43 27.19
C TRP A 120 -15.23 -6.32 27.07
N LEU A 121 -15.74 -6.12 25.84
CA LEU A 121 -17.17 -6.07 25.58
C LEU A 121 -17.88 -7.36 25.98
N THR A 122 -17.32 -8.52 25.61
CA THR A 122 -17.85 -9.83 25.99
C THR A 122 -17.88 -10.01 27.51
N THR A 123 -16.83 -9.58 28.20
CA THR A 123 -16.73 -9.68 29.67
C THR A 123 -17.77 -8.79 30.36
N LYS A 124 -18.04 -7.60 29.82
CA LYS A 124 -19.05 -6.69 30.37
C LYS A 124 -20.45 -7.29 30.28
N VAL A 125 -20.80 -7.87 29.14
CA VAL A 125 -22.07 -8.57 28.93
C VAL A 125 -22.20 -9.80 29.84
N GLN A 126 -21.13 -10.55 30.05
CA GLN A 126 -21.16 -11.69 30.99
C GLN A 126 -21.43 -11.28 32.45
N LYS A 127 -21.08 -10.04 32.84
CA LYS A 127 -21.26 -9.55 34.21
C LYS A 127 -22.60 -8.87 34.44
N ASP A 128 -23.25 -8.36 33.39
CA ASP A 128 -24.49 -7.61 33.48
C ASP A 128 -25.57 -8.30 32.65
N ALA A 129 -26.52 -8.95 33.33
CA ALA A 129 -27.60 -9.71 32.71
C ALA A 129 -28.57 -8.86 31.87
N ASN A 130 -28.51 -7.52 31.98
CA ASN A 130 -29.34 -6.61 31.20
C ASN A 130 -28.69 -6.15 29.89
N LEU A 131 -27.46 -6.58 29.61
CA LEU A 131 -26.76 -6.23 28.38
C LEU A 131 -26.74 -7.41 27.41
N GLU A 132 -26.96 -7.13 26.13
CA GLU A 132 -26.82 -8.10 25.04
C GLU A 132 -25.84 -7.52 24.00
N ILE A 133 -25.00 -8.37 23.42
CA ILE A 133 -24.11 -7.99 22.31
C ILE A 133 -24.28 -8.93 21.13
N ASN A 134 -24.49 -8.35 19.96
CA ASN A 134 -24.53 -9.05 18.69
C ASN A 134 -23.29 -8.68 17.85
N ILE A 135 -22.50 -9.68 17.47
CA ILE A 135 -21.21 -9.50 16.79
C ILE A 135 -21.35 -9.90 15.33
N THR A 136 -21.15 -8.94 14.43
CA THR A 136 -21.24 -9.16 12.98
C THR A 136 -19.86 -9.00 12.34
N GLY A 137 -19.41 -10.04 11.63
CA GLY A 137 -18.18 -9.99 10.83
C GLY A 137 -18.47 -9.51 9.41
N ILE A 138 -17.70 -8.53 8.93
CA ILE A 138 -17.78 -8.00 7.57
C ILE A 138 -16.44 -8.26 6.88
N ASP A 139 -16.49 -8.79 5.65
CA ASP A 139 -15.31 -8.97 4.79
C ASP A 139 -15.61 -8.49 3.36
N MET A 140 -14.64 -7.87 2.71
CA MET A 140 -14.79 -7.28 1.37
C MET A 140 -14.05 -8.12 0.32
N PRO A 141 -14.72 -8.59 -0.75
CA PRO A 141 -14.06 -9.36 -1.79
C PRO A 141 -13.10 -8.47 -2.59
N ALA A 142 -11.83 -8.90 -2.69
CA ALA A 142 -10.81 -8.24 -3.49
C ALA A 142 -10.66 -6.72 -3.20
N ALA A 143 -10.70 -6.35 -1.92
CA ALA A 143 -10.80 -4.96 -1.45
C ALA A 143 -9.82 -3.96 -2.12
N PHE A 144 -8.58 -4.38 -2.42
CA PHE A 144 -7.58 -3.52 -3.09
C PHE A 144 -7.81 -3.38 -4.60
N ASP A 145 -8.39 -4.38 -5.24
CA ASP A 145 -8.65 -4.40 -6.68
C ASP A 145 -9.96 -3.68 -7.04
N THR A 146 -10.91 -3.62 -6.11
CA THR A 146 -12.26 -3.05 -6.30
C THR A 146 -12.38 -1.57 -5.92
N ILE A 147 -11.27 -0.90 -5.60
CA ILE A 147 -11.28 0.51 -5.21
C ILE A 147 -11.72 1.39 -6.39
N LYS A 148 -12.77 2.19 -6.17
CA LYS A 148 -13.22 3.21 -7.11
C LYS A 148 -12.33 4.45 -7.02
N ARG A 149 -11.33 4.51 -7.92
CA ARG A 149 -10.30 5.57 -7.96
C ARG A 149 -10.86 6.99 -7.96
N LYS A 150 -11.90 7.25 -8.75
CA LYS A 150 -12.52 8.60 -8.84
C LYS A 150 -13.11 9.03 -7.50
N GLU A 151 -13.87 8.15 -6.84
CA GLU A 151 -14.45 8.42 -5.53
C GLU A 151 -13.37 8.62 -4.47
N LEU A 152 -12.30 7.81 -4.50
CA LEU A 152 -11.16 7.98 -3.58
C LEU A 152 -10.50 9.36 -3.75
N LEU A 153 -10.24 9.80 -4.99
CA LEU A 153 -9.63 11.10 -5.24
C LEU A 153 -10.53 12.26 -4.80
N THR A 154 -11.85 12.13 -4.94
CA THR A 154 -12.80 13.13 -4.42
C THR A 154 -12.71 13.25 -2.90
N ILE A 155 -12.64 12.12 -2.18
CA ILE A 155 -12.49 12.12 -0.71
C ILE A 155 -11.14 12.73 -0.31
N LEU A 156 -10.06 12.35 -1.00
CA LEU A 156 -8.72 12.83 -0.68
C LEU A 156 -8.56 14.33 -0.93
N LYS A 157 -9.29 14.91 -1.88
CA LYS A 157 -9.24 16.35 -2.19
C LYS A 157 -9.54 17.24 -0.98
N GLU A 158 -10.31 16.76 -0.01
CA GLU A 158 -10.64 17.51 1.21
C GLU A 158 -9.55 17.40 2.30
N ILE A 159 -8.61 16.46 2.14
CA ILE A 159 -7.61 16.10 3.16
C ILE A 159 -6.20 16.52 2.74
N VAL A 160 -5.86 16.39 1.45
CA VAL A 160 -4.51 16.59 0.92
C VAL A 160 -4.39 17.89 0.13
N GLU A 161 -3.15 18.36 -0.03
CA GLU A 161 -2.84 19.53 -0.86
C GLU A 161 -2.91 19.21 -2.35
N GLU A 162 -2.96 20.24 -3.20
CA GLU A 162 -3.09 20.08 -4.66
C GLU A 162 -1.93 19.27 -5.27
N ASP A 163 -0.70 19.51 -4.82
CA ASP A 163 0.49 18.78 -5.28
C ASP A 163 0.46 17.29 -4.91
N GLU A 164 -0.02 16.98 -3.71
CA GLU A 164 -0.20 15.61 -3.23
C GLU A 164 -1.32 14.92 -4.03
N LEU A 165 -2.43 15.62 -4.27
CA LEU A 165 -3.55 15.10 -5.05
C LEU A 165 -3.16 14.80 -6.49
N ARG A 166 -2.23 15.57 -7.07
CA ARG A 166 -1.76 15.39 -8.44
C ARG A 166 -0.90 14.15 -8.63
N ILE A 167 -0.12 13.75 -7.63
CA ILE A 167 0.76 12.58 -7.75
C ILE A 167 0.07 11.26 -7.43
N ILE A 168 -0.97 11.26 -6.59
CA ILE A 168 -1.71 10.04 -6.25
C ILE A 168 -2.22 9.30 -7.50
N PRO A 169 -2.84 9.95 -8.50
CA PRO A 169 -3.22 9.31 -9.76
C PRO A 169 -2.07 8.62 -10.50
N HIS A 170 -0.85 9.17 -10.46
CA HIS A 170 0.32 8.54 -11.05
C HIS A 170 0.62 7.21 -10.37
N TYR A 171 0.47 7.10 -9.05
CA TYR A 171 0.64 5.81 -8.35
C TYR A 171 -0.49 4.82 -8.59
N MET A 172 -1.68 5.32 -8.92
CA MET A 172 -2.88 4.51 -9.11
C MET A 172 -3.10 4.04 -10.55
N SER A 173 -2.26 4.48 -11.51
CA SER A 173 -2.36 4.02 -12.90
C SER A 173 -1.93 2.55 -13.01
N LYS A 174 -2.74 1.78 -13.75
CA LYS A 174 -2.32 0.50 -14.33
C LYS A 174 -1.67 0.77 -15.66
#